data_AF-A0A9E2G1R5-F1
#
_entry.id   AF-A0A9E2G1R5-F1
#
_cell.length_a   1.000
_cell.length_b   1.000
_cell.length_c   1.000
_cell.angle_alpha   90.00
_cell.angle_beta   90.00
_cell.angle_gamma   90.00
#
_symmetry.space_group_name_H-M   'P 1'
#
loop_
_entity.id
_entity.type
_entity.pdbx_description
1 polymer ?
#
loop_
_entity_poly.entity_id
_entity_poly.type
_entity_poly.pdbx_seq_one_letter_code
_entity_poly.pdbx_strand_id
1 'polypeptide(L)'
;GKLDPNEVRAVIRAHRNEVHHCYQKGLLQNDKLAGNVRVVFLINPAGRAQECRVEENLAVAEVGNCICGRLTTWRFPQPEGGLAKISYSWTLQPGG
;
A
#
# COMPACT_ATOMS: atom_id res chain seq x y z
N GLY A 1 11.24 7.34 -13.67
CA GLY A 1 12.26 7.37 -12.63
C GLY A 1 12.54 6.01 -12.05
N LYS A 2 13.72 5.84 -11.46
CA LYS A 2 14.13 4.65 -10.70
C LYS A 2 14.15 5.00 -9.22
N LEU A 3 13.70 4.06 -8.40
CA LEU A 3 13.75 4.16 -6.94
C LEU A 3 14.11 2.77 -6.42
N ASP A 4 14.99 2.69 -5.43
CA ASP A 4 15.44 1.41 -4.90
C ASP A 4 14.24 0.66 -4.28
N PRO A 5 13.92 -0.57 -4.74
CA PRO A 5 12.87 -1.37 -4.14
C PRO A 5 13.01 -1.57 -2.62
N ASN A 6 14.24 -1.56 -2.09
CA ASN A 6 14.51 -1.71 -0.66
C ASN A 6 14.11 -0.47 0.13
N GLU A 7 14.31 0.72 -0.43
CA GLU A 7 13.87 1.99 0.17
C GLU A 7 12.34 2.06 0.21
N VAL A 8 11.68 1.67 -0.88
CA VAL A 8 10.21 1.56 -0.94
C VAL A 8 9.71 0.59 0.13
N ARG A 9 10.32 -0.59 0.24
CA ARG A 9 9.97 -1.59 1.26
C ARG A 9 10.20 -1.06 2.68
N ALA A 10 11.23 -0.27 2.93
CA ALA A 10 11.50 0.31 4.24
C ALA A 10 10.36 1.24 4.69
N VAL A 11 9.91 2.13 3.79
CA VAL A 11 8.77 3.02 4.05
C VAL A 11 7.49 2.22 4.28
N ILE A 12 7.19 1.25 3.42
CA ILE A 12 5.99 0.40 3.57
C ILE A 12 6.01 -0.35 4.93
N ARG A 13 7.18 -0.86 5.35
CA ARG A 13 7.33 -1.54 6.64
C ARG A 13 7.18 -0.59 7.83
N ALA A 14 7.62 0.66 7.70
CA ALA A 14 7.43 1.68 8.72
C ALA A 14 5.94 2.00 8.94
N HIS A 15 5.14 1.96 7.87
CA HIS A 15 3.70 2.19 7.90
C HIS A 15 2.84 0.92 8.01
N ARG A 16 3.43 -0.24 8.36
CA ARG A 16 2.70 -1.51 8.46
C ARG A 16 1.49 -1.45 9.39
N ASN A 17 1.55 -0.63 10.44
CA ASN A 17 0.45 -0.47 11.40
C ASN A 17 -0.79 0.18 10.75
N GLU A 18 -0.60 1.08 9.79
CA GLU A 18 -1.71 1.69 9.06
C GLU A 18 -2.39 0.69 8.13
N VAL A 19 -1.59 -0.17 7.48
CA VAL A 19 -2.10 -1.29 6.66
C VAL A 19 -2.86 -2.28 7.54
N HIS A 20 -2.31 -2.63 8.70
CA HIS A 20 -2.96 -3.53 9.65
C HIS A 20 -4.28 -2.94 10.16
N HIS A 21 -4.34 -1.63 10.46
CA HIS A 21 -5.58 -0.94 10.84
C HIS A 21 -6.65 -1.01 9.75
N CYS A 22 -6.27 -0.83 8.47
CA CYS A 22 -7.19 -1.00 7.35
C CYS A 22 -7.71 -2.43 7.24
N TYR A 23 -6.84 -3.42 7.49
CA TYR A 23 -7.23 -4.82 7.48
C TYR A 23 -8.15 -5.20 8.66
N GLN A 24 -7.85 -4.72 9.88
CA GLN A 24 -8.69 -4.91 11.06
C GLN A 24 -10.12 -4.40 10.84
N LYS A 25 -10.28 -3.25 10.16
CA LYS A 25 -11.60 -2.76 9.78
C LYS A 25 -12.34 -3.73 8.84
N GLY A 26 -11.64 -4.35 7.91
CA GLY A 26 -12.20 -5.39 7.05
C GLY A 26 -12.59 -6.65 7.83
N LEU A 27 -11.80 -7.03 8.83
CA LEU A 27 -12.10 -8.16 9.70
C LEU A 27 -13.39 -7.98 10.51
N LEU A 28 -13.78 -6.74 10.82
CA LEU A 28 -15.08 -6.46 11.46
C LEU A 28 -16.27 -6.81 10.56
N GLN A 29 -16.08 -6.84 9.23
CA GLN A 29 -17.10 -7.24 8.27
C GLN A 29 -17.01 -8.72 7.90
N ASN A 30 -15.79 -9.27 7.84
CA ASN A 30 -15.54 -10.67 7.55
C ASN A 30 -14.33 -11.16 8.36
N ASP A 31 -14.59 -11.92 9.43
CA ASP A 31 -13.57 -12.43 10.36
C ASP A 31 -12.60 -13.45 9.74
N LYS A 32 -12.95 -14.00 8.57
CA LYS A 32 -12.14 -14.94 7.79
C LYS A 32 -11.47 -14.29 6.58
N LEU A 33 -11.44 -12.95 6.52
CA LEU A 33 -10.89 -12.23 5.38
C LEU A 33 -9.42 -12.58 5.19
N ALA A 34 -9.06 -13.20 4.07
CA ALA A 34 -7.69 -13.55 3.74
C ALA A 34 -7.45 -13.39 2.24
N GLY A 35 -6.19 -13.20 1.86
CA GLY A 35 -5.78 -13.09 0.44
C GLY A 35 -4.73 -12.02 0.21
N ASN A 36 -4.62 -11.58 -1.03
CA ASN A 36 -3.66 -10.56 -1.43
C ASN A 36 -4.35 -9.22 -1.73
N VAL A 37 -3.67 -8.13 -1.37
CA VAL A 37 -4.00 -6.79 -1.83
C VAL A 37 -2.82 -6.29 -2.64
N ARG A 38 -3.05 -6.03 -3.92
CA ARG A 38 -2.07 -5.40 -4.82
C ARG A 38 -2.50 -4.00 -5.15
N VAL A 39 -1.60 -3.05 -4.96
CA VAL A 39 -1.80 -1.66 -5.35
C VAL A 39 -0.69 -1.21 -6.27
N VAL A 40 -1.03 -0.26 -7.12
CA VAL A 40 -0.11 0.46 -7.99
C VAL A 40 -0.25 1.94 -7.72
N PHE A 41 0.87 2.64 -7.55
CA PHE A 41 0.89 4.06 -7.26
C PHE A 41 2.09 4.74 -7.91
N LEU A 42 2.02 6.06 -8.05
CA LEU A 42 3.10 6.88 -8.56
C LEU A 42 3.77 7.63 -7.42
N ILE A 43 5.09 7.73 -7.43
CA ILE A 43 5.86 8.61 -6.56
C ILE A 43 6.34 9.78 -7.40
N ASN A 44 5.97 10.98 -6.99
CA ASN A 44 6.38 12.20 -7.68
C ASN A 44 7.86 12.55 -7.39
N PRO A 45 8.47 13.49 -8.14
CA PRO A 45 9.87 13.89 -7.92
C PRO A 45 10.16 14.44 -6.51
N ALA A 46 9.12 14.88 -5.78
CA ALA A 46 9.25 15.33 -4.39
C ALA A 46 9.16 14.18 -3.36
N GLY A 47 9.03 12.92 -3.80
CA GLY A 47 8.94 11.74 -2.95
C GLY A 47 7.54 11.47 -2.37
N ARG A 48 6.50 12.16 -2.83
CA ARG A 48 5.12 11.93 -2.35
C ARG A 48 4.42 10.90 -3.24
N ALA A 49 3.77 9.92 -2.62
CA ALA A 49 2.92 8.98 -3.34
C ALA A 49 1.59 9.61 -3.77
N GLN A 50 1.16 9.30 -4.98
CA GLN A 50 -0.03 9.82 -5.65
C GLN A 50 -0.64 8.73 -6.53
N GLU A 51 -1.87 8.95 -7.00
CA GLU A 51 -2.55 8.07 -7.98
C GLU A 51 -2.57 6.58 -7.57
N CYS A 52 -2.80 6.30 -6.29
CA CYS A 52 -2.91 4.93 -5.82
C CYS A 52 -4.17 4.26 -6.38
N ARG A 53 -3.97 3.12 -7.03
CA ARG A 53 -5.00 2.27 -7.61
C ARG A 53 -4.87 0.86 -7.06
N VAL A 54 -5.99 0.25 -6.68
CA VAL A 54 -6.05 -1.15 -6.29
C VAL A 54 -6.19 -2.01 -7.56
N GLU A 55 -5.27 -2.95 -7.77
CA GLU A 55 -5.31 -3.93 -8.88
C GLU A 55 -5.84 -5.29 -8.44
N GLU A 56 -5.56 -5.68 -7.20
CA GLU A 56 -6.04 -6.92 -6.57
C GLU A 56 -6.49 -6.57 -5.16
N ASN A 57 -7.65 -7.07 -4.73
CA ASN A 57 -8.22 -6.74 -3.43
C ASN A 57 -8.76 -8.00 -2.74
N LEU A 58 -9.01 -7.88 -1.45
CA LEU A 58 -9.73 -8.90 -0.70
C LEU A 58 -11.22 -8.86 -1.06
N ALA A 59 -11.98 -9.82 -0.54
CA ALA A 59 -13.44 -9.86 -0.66
C ALA A 59 -14.13 -8.59 -0.11
N VAL A 60 -13.44 -7.83 0.75
CA VAL A 60 -13.87 -6.54 1.31
C VAL A 60 -13.06 -5.41 0.65
N ALA A 61 -13.69 -4.67 -0.26
CA ALA A 61 -13.00 -3.69 -1.10
C ALA A 61 -12.45 -2.49 -0.31
N GLU A 62 -13.08 -2.19 0.82
CA GLU A 62 -12.75 -1.11 1.75
C GLU A 62 -11.33 -1.24 2.30
N VAL A 63 -10.78 -2.46 2.38
CA VAL A 63 -9.40 -2.69 2.84
C VAL A 63 -8.40 -2.04 1.87
N GLY A 64 -8.48 -2.39 0.58
CA GLY A 64 -7.63 -1.80 -0.45
C GLY A 64 -7.80 -0.28 -0.56
N ASN A 65 -9.03 0.22 -0.49
CA ASN A 65 -9.32 1.66 -0.55
C ASN A 65 -8.74 2.41 0.66
N CYS A 66 -8.86 1.84 1.86
CA CYS A 66 -8.26 2.39 3.07
C CYS A 66 -6.73 2.43 2.95
N ILE A 67 -6.09 1.37 2.44
CA ILE A 67 -4.64 1.32 2.22
C ILE A 67 -4.22 2.42 1.25
N CYS A 68 -4.90 2.57 0.10
CA CYS A 68 -4.57 3.64 -0.84
C CYS A 68 -4.74 5.04 -0.24
N GLY A 69 -5.78 5.27 0.57
CA GLY A 69 -5.99 6.54 1.27
C GLY A 69 -4.88 6.87 2.27
N ARG A 70 -4.29 5.86 2.91
CA ARG A 70 -3.12 6.04 3.79
C ARG A 70 -1.84 6.26 2.98
N LEU A 71 -1.64 5.45 1.93
CA LEU A 71 -0.44 5.45 1.12
C LEU A 71 -0.15 6.82 0.49
N THR A 72 -1.17 7.56 0.04
CA THR A 72 -1.00 8.90 -0.53
C THR A 72 -0.49 9.95 0.47
N THR A 73 -0.54 9.64 1.77
CA THR A 73 0.02 10.50 2.83
C THR A 73 1.49 10.22 3.13
N TRP A 74 2.02 9.08 2.69
CA TRP A 74 3.37 8.64 2.99
C TRP A 74 4.42 9.39 2.17
N ARG A 75 5.63 9.48 2.72
CA ARG A 75 6.80 10.04 2.05
C ARG A 75 7.79 8.93 1.74
N PHE A 76 8.15 8.84 0.47
CA PHE A 76 9.17 7.96 -0.07
C PHE A 76 10.42 8.77 -0.40
N PRO A 77 11.60 8.13 -0.53
CA PRO A 77 12.77 8.80 -1.07
C PRO A 77 12.51 9.27 -2.50
N GLN A 78 13.24 10.31 -2.89
CA GLN A 78 13.04 10.94 -4.19
C GLN A 78 13.47 9.99 -5.30
N PRO A 79 12.63 9.73 -6.30
CA PRO A 79 13.00 8.90 -7.43
C PRO A 79 13.97 9.62 -8.37
N GLU A 80 14.96 8.88 -8.88
CA GLU A 80 15.90 9.39 -9.88
C GLU A 80 15.22 9.47 -11.25
N GLY A 81 15.27 10.62 -11.93
CA GLY A 81 14.74 10.74 -13.29
C GLY A 81 13.21 10.83 -13.37
N GLY A 82 12.58 11.50 -12.40
CA GLY A 82 11.16 11.88 -12.44
C GLY A 82 10.22 10.86 -11.80
N LEU A 83 8.95 10.84 -12.23
CA LEU A 83 7.91 9.96 -11.68
C LEU A 83 8.34 8.49 -11.66
N ALA A 84 8.18 7.81 -10.52
CA ALA A 84 8.39 6.37 -10.39
C ALA A 84 7.06 5.65 -10.18
N LYS A 85 6.80 4.60 -10.96
CA LYS A 85 5.62 3.75 -10.80
C LYS A 85 5.99 2.54 -9.94
N ILE A 86 5.30 2.36 -8.83
CA ILE A 86 5.50 1.26 -7.89
C ILE A 86 4.29 0.34 -7.91
N SER A 87 4.53 -0.97 -7.92
CA SER A 87 3.53 -2.01 -7.65
C SER A 87 3.94 -2.74 -6.39
N TYR A 88 3.02 -2.88 -5.44
CA TYR A 88 3.27 -3.58 -4.18
C TYR A 88 2.09 -4.48 -3.82
N SER A 89 2.40 -5.65 -3.26
CA SER A 89 1.41 -6.63 -2.82
C SER A 89 1.62 -6.99 -1.35
N TRP A 90 0.55 -6.91 -0.56
CA TRP A 90 0.50 -7.48 0.78
C TRP A 90 -0.27 -8.79 0.74
N THR A 91 0.19 -9.78 1.51
CA THR A 91 -0.60 -10.96 1.85
C THR A 91 -1.15 -10.76 3.25
N LEU A 92 -2.47 -10.75 3.39
CA LEU A 92 -3.20 -10.49 4.64
C LEU A 92 -3.98 -11.74 5.02
N GLN A 93 -3.88 -12.14 6.28
CA GLN A 93 -4.55 -13.34 6.80
C GLN A 93 -4.86 -13.18 8.31
N PRO A 94 -5.95 -13.79 8.81
CA PRO A 94 -6.30 -13.70 10.22
C PRO A 94 -5.23 -14.40 11.08
N GLY A 95 -4.83 -13.78 12.19
CA GLY A 95 -3.84 -14.34 13.12
C GLY A 95 -2.37 -14.12 12.77
N GLY A 96 -2.08 -13.23 11.79
CA GLY A 96 -0.73 -12.74 11.49
C GLY A 96 -0.35 -11.48 12.25
#